data_AF-A0A396HTV4-F1
#
_entry.id   AF-A0A396HTV4-F1
#
_cell.length_a   1.000
_cell.length_b   1.000
_cell.length_c   1.000
_cell.angle_alpha   90.00
_cell.angle_beta   90.00
_cell.angle_gamma   90.00
#
_symmetry.space_group_name_H-M   'P 1'
#
loop_
_entity.id
_entity.type
_entity.pdbx_description
1 polymer ?
#
loop_
_entity_poly.entity_id
_entity_poly.type
_entity_poly.pdbx_seq_one_letter_code
_entity_poly.pdbx_strand_id
1 'polypeptide(L)'
;MRVEVGNFCLSNACLIFCTASSSVKLYTAEVSPIQFLVIDEAAQLKECESTIPLQLSGLRNCILIGDERQLPALVKSKIADKCEFGRSMFERLVILGYKRHMLNIQYRMHPSISLFPCKEFYDEKLSDAPAVKEVSYNKLFLVGDMYSSYSFINIAKGKEKLGHCGQSLKNMVEVAVISEMIKSLNKGQFLF
;
A
#
# COMPACT_ATOMS: atom_id res chain seq x y z
N MET A 1 23.90 12.36 -25.47
CA MET A 1 24.47 12.02 -24.14
C MET A 1 23.45 11.45 -23.13
N ARG A 2 22.45 12.19 -22.59
CA ARG A 2 21.51 11.60 -21.58
C ARG A 2 20.62 10.47 -22.12
N VAL A 3 20.10 10.61 -23.35
CA VAL A 3 19.25 9.59 -23.99
C VAL A 3 20.06 8.32 -24.29
N GLU A 4 21.30 8.47 -24.77
CA GLU A 4 22.20 7.36 -25.07
C GLU A 4 22.55 6.55 -23.83
N VAL A 5 22.84 7.20 -22.70
CA VAL A 5 23.10 6.51 -21.42
C VAL A 5 21.85 5.76 -20.96
N GLY A 6 20.65 6.36 -21.09
CA GLY A 6 19.40 5.70 -20.75
C GLY A 6 19.14 4.44 -21.57
N ASN A 7 19.32 4.51 -22.90
CA ASN A 7 19.16 3.36 -23.79
C ASN A 7 20.20 2.27 -23.50
N PHE A 8 21.45 2.67 -23.23
CA PHE A 8 22.50 1.73 -22.82
C PHE A 8 22.13 1.00 -21.53
N CYS A 9 21.68 1.71 -20.51
CA CYS A 9 21.23 1.11 -19.25
C CYS A 9 20.05 0.14 -19.46
N LEU A 10 19.05 0.54 -20.25
CA LEU A 10 17.85 -0.28 -20.51
C LEU A 10 18.20 -1.54 -21.31
N SER A 11 19.06 -1.43 -22.33
CA SER A 11 19.51 -2.57 -23.15
C SER A 11 20.25 -3.63 -22.35
N ASN A 12 20.95 -3.22 -21.28
CA ASN A 12 21.76 -4.09 -20.43
C ASN A 12 21.09 -4.44 -19.09
N ALA A 13 19.87 -3.96 -18.84
CA ALA A 13 19.17 -4.21 -17.59
C ALA A 13 18.59 -5.63 -17.55
N CYS A 14 18.81 -6.32 -16.43
CA CYS A 14 18.13 -7.60 -16.13
C CYS A 14 16.74 -7.37 -15.50
N LEU A 15 16.57 -6.25 -14.79
CA LEU A 15 15.33 -5.87 -14.11
C LEU A 15 15.04 -4.41 -14.40
N ILE A 16 13.79 -4.10 -14.73
CA ILE A 16 13.32 -2.76 -15.03
C ILE A 16 12.17 -2.44 -14.08
N PHE A 17 12.36 -1.43 -13.24
CA PHE A 17 11.32 -0.93 -12.34
C PHE A 17 10.75 0.36 -12.91
N CYS A 18 9.42 0.43 -13.03
CA CYS A 18 8.72 1.60 -13.52
C CYS A 18 7.27 1.58 -13.01
N THR A 19 6.57 2.71 -13.05
CA THR A 19 5.12 2.73 -12.82
C THR A 19 4.40 2.15 -14.04
N ALA A 20 3.21 1.57 -13.82
CA ALA A 20 2.39 1.01 -14.91
C ALA A 20 2.15 2.01 -16.06
N SER A 21 1.93 3.29 -15.76
CA SER A 21 1.78 4.33 -16.79
C SER A 21 3.07 4.62 -17.55
N SER A 22 4.22 4.59 -16.86
CA SER A 22 5.51 4.90 -17.46
C SER A 22 6.10 3.76 -18.30
N SER A 23 5.58 2.53 -18.16
CA SER A 23 6.02 1.37 -18.96
C SER A 23 5.78 1.56 -20.45
N VAL A 24 4.91 2.50 -20.86
CA VAL A 24 4.75 2.91 -22.26
C VAL A 24 6.06 3.31 -22.92
N LYS A 25 7.04 3.83 -22.15
CA LYS A 25 8.36 4.21 -22.67
C LYS A 25 9.16 3.00 -23.14
N LEU A 26 8.86 1.80 -22.63
CA LEU A 26 9.52 0.56 -23.03
C LEU A 26 9.06 0.06 -24.40
N TYR A 27 7.94 0.59 -24.94
CA TYR A 27 7.48 0.21 -26.28
C TYR A 27 8.39 0.74 -27.38
N THR A 28 8.99 1.90 -27.14
CA THR A 28 9.87 2.60 -28.08
C THR A 28 11.34 2.50 -27.70
N ALA A 29 11.65 1.94 -26.53
CA ALA A 29 13.02 1.75 -26.10
C ALA A 29 13.63 0.53 -26.82
N GLU A 30 14.94 0.58 -27.06
CA GLU A 30 15.73 -0.56 -27.50
C GLU A 30 15.93 -1.52 -26.33
N VAL A 31 14.86 -2.19 -25.91
CA VAL A 31 14.88 -3.22 -24.88
C VAL A 31 14.66 -4.59 -25.51
N SER A 32 15.39 -5.59 -25.01
CA SER A 32 15.12 -6.98 -25.35
C SER A 32 13.66 -7.34 -24.97
N PRO A 33 13.00 -8.24 -25.69
CA PRO A 33 11.61 -8.63 -25.39
C PRO A 33 11.45 -9.05 -23.93
N ILE A 34 10.49 -8.43 -23.24
CA ILE A 34 10.24 -8.66 -21.81
C ILE A 34 9.33 -9.88 -21.70
N GLN A 35 9.86 -10.97 -21.14
CA GLN A 35 9.13 -12.24 -21.05
C GLN A 35 8.30 -12.38 -19.77
N PHE A 36 8.64 -11.62 -18.74
CA PHE A 36 8.07 -11.74 -17.40
C PHE A 36 7.68 -10.36 -16.86
N LEU A 37 6.43 -10.24 -16.42
CA LEU A 37 5.90 -9.02 -15.82
C LEU A 37 5.45 -9.30 -14.39
N VAL A 38 5.82 -8.41 -13.46
CA VAL A 38 5.26 -8.38 -12.11
C VAL A 38 4.63 -7.02 -11.91
N ILE A 39 3.34 -7.00 -11.57
CA ILE A 39 2.63 -5.78 -11.19
C ILE A 39 2.35 -5.86 -9.70
N ASP A 40 3.06 -5.05 -8.93
CA ASP A 40 2.81 -4.87 -7.50
C ASP A 40 1.70 -3.83 -7.28
N GLU A 41 0.98 -3.95 -6.16
CA GLU A 41 -0.21 -3.14 -5.84
C GLU A 41 -1.27 -3.14 -6.96
N ALA A 42 -1.42 -4.25 -7.67
CA ALA A 42 -2.31 -4.40 -8.83
C ALA A 42 -3.79 -4.13 -8.50
N ALA A 43 -4.19 -4.33 -7.23
CA ALA A 43 -5.54 -4.02 -6.76
C ALA A 43 -5.84 -2.50 -6.71
N GLN A 44 -4.80 -1.66 -6.66
CA GLN A 44 -4.94 -0.19 -6.65
C GLN A 44 -4.96 0.42 -8.07
N LEU A 45 -4.71 -0.39 -9.11
CA LEU A 45 -4.71 0.08 -10.49
C LEU A 45 -6.09 -0.05 -11.12
N LYS A 46 -6.45 0.91 -11.97
CA LYS A 46 -7.57 0.72 -12.89
C LYS A 46 -7.21 -0.37 -13.90
N GLU A 47 -8.21 -1.05 -14.42
CA GLU A 47 -7.98 -2.09 -15.42
C GLU A 47 -7.19 -1.57 -16.63
N CYS A 48 -7.52 -0.38 -17.14
CA CYS A 48 -6.80 0.23 -18.25
C CYS A 48 -5.32 0.54 -17.92
N GLU A 49 -5.00 0.90 -16.67
CA GLU A 49 -3.61 1.16 -16.24
C GLU A 49 -2.80 -0.14 -16.23
N SER A 50 -3.41 -1.26 -15.80
CA SER A 50 -2.79 -2.59 -15.84
C SER A 50 -2.55 -3.07 -17.27
N THR A 51 -3.40 -2.68 -18.24
CA THR A 51 -3.22 -3.09 -19.64
C THR A 51 -1.99 -2.49 -20.32
N ILE A 52 -1.45 -1.38 -19.82
CA ILE A 52 -0.26 -0.74 -20.40
C ILE A 52 0.94 -1.71 -20.32
N PRO A 53 1.45 -2.13 -19.15
CA PRO A 53 2.56 -3.07 -19.13
C PRO A 53 2.23 -4.45 -19.75
N LEU A 54 0.95 -4.86 -19.80
CA LEU A 54 0.54 -6.13 -20.41
C LEU A 54 0.69 -6.18 -21.95
N GLN A 55 0.83 -5.03 -22.61
CA GLN A 55 1.05 -4.96 -24.06
C GLN A 55 2.53 -5.01 -24.45
N LEU A 56 3.45 -5.15 -23.49
CA LEU A 56 4.88 -5.27 -23.78
C LEU A 56 5.16 -6.51 -24.64
N SER A 57 6.07 -6.35 -25.61
CA SER A 57 6.38 -7.40 -26.57
C SER A 57 7.14 -8.55 -25.91
N GLY A 58 6.76 -9.78 -26.29
CA GLY A 58 7.42 -11.00 -25.82
C GLY A 58 6.94 -11.54 -24.47
N LEU A 59 5.94 -10.90 -23.84
CA LEU A 59 5.40 -11.35 -22.56
C LEU A 59 4.82 -12.77 -22.64
N ARG A 60 5.25 -13.62 -21.71
CA ARG A 60 4.77 -15.01 -21.57
C ARG A 60 4.15 -15.27 -20.20
N ASN A 61 4.61 -14.56 -19.18
CA ASN A 61 4.17 -14.72 -17.81
C ASN A 61 3.90 -13.37 -17.18
N CYS A 62 2.81 -13.28 -16.42
CA CYS A 62 2.47 -12.10 -15.62
C CYS A 62 2.07 -12.55 -14.21
N ILE A 63 2.59 -11.87 -13.20
CA ILE A 63 2.18 -12.01 -11.81
C ILE A 63 1.56 -10.69 -11.37
N LEU A 64 0.31 -10.75 -10.91
CA LEU A 64 -0.37 -9.64 -10.27
C LEU A 64 -0.31 -9.86 -8.75
N ILE A 65 0.29 -8.90 -8.04
CA ILE A 65 0.37 -8.89 -6.59
C ILE A 65 -0.51 -7.73 -6.11
N GLY A 66 -1.42 -8.00 -5.21
CA GLY A 66 -2.35 -7.00 -4.70
C GLY A 66 -3.30 -7.59 -3.67
N ASP A 67 -4.11 -6.72 -3.10
CA ASP A 67 -5.10 -7.07 -2.09
C ASP A 67 -6.40 -6.30 -2.35
N GLU A 68 -7.45 -7.00 -2.75
CA GLU A 68 -8.75 -6.41 -3.06
C GLU A 68 -9.48 -5.88 -1.82
N ARG A 69 -8.97 -6.15 -0.61
CA ARG A 69 -9.51 -5.60 0.65
C ARG A 69 -8.90 -4.25 1.04
N GLN A 70 -7.84 -3.80 0.34
CA GLN A 70 -7.18 -2.52 0.59
C GLN A 70 -7.79 -1.39 -0.26
N LEU A 71 -7.07 -0.27 -0.39
CA LEU A 71 -7.55 0.90 -1.13
C LEU A 71 -7.76 0.58 -2.61
N PRO A 72 -8.94 0.85 -3.19
CA PRO A 72 -9.16 0.72 -4.62
C PRO A 72 -8.55 1.89 -5.40
N ALA A 73 -8.57 1.80 -6.73
CA ALA A 73 -8.10 2.88 -7.59
C ALA A 73 -8.91 4.19 -7.38
N LEU A 74 -8.21 5.32 -7.30
CA LEU A 74 -8.87 6.62 -7.13
C LEU A 74 -9.64 7.02 -8.40
N VAL A 75 -10.96 7.19 -8.27
CA VAL A 75 -11.85 7.71 -9.31
C VAL A 75 -12.53 8.99 -8.85
N LYS A 76 -12.18 10.13 -9.47
CA LYS A 76 -12.75 11.44 -9.10
C LYS A 76 -14.18 11.64 -9.61
N SER A 77 -14.52 11.05 -10.76
CA SER A 77 -15.83 11.20 -11.37
C SER A 77 -16.82 10.24 -10.71
N LYS A 78 -17.85 10.79 -10.06
CA LYS A 78 -18.94 10.00 -9.47
C LYS A 78 -19.69 9.14 -10.50
N ILE A 79 -19.73 9.56 -11.76
CA ILE A 79 -20.37 8.79 -12.83
C ILE A 79 -19.49 7.57 -13.17
N ALA A 80 -18.18 7.78 -13.33
CA ALA A 80 -17.26 6.68 -13.64
C ALA A 80 -17.16 5.68 -12.48
N ASP A 81 -17.17 6.17 -11.24
CA ASP A 81 -17.18 5.35 -10.03
C ASP A 81 -18.43 4.44 -9.97
N LYS A 82 -19.62 4.99 -10.25
CA LYS A 82 -20.87 4.21 -10.38
C LYS A 82 -20.83 3.16 -11.49
N CYS A 83 -19.99 3.35 -12.51
CA CYS A 83 -19.77 2.39 -13.59
C CYS A 83 -18.61 1.43 -13.30
N GLU A 84 -18.16 1.32 -12.04
CA GLU A 84 -17.05 0.46 -11.60
C GLU A 84 -15.72 0.72 -12.29
N PHE A 85 -15.47 1.95 -12.77
CA PHE A 85 -14.20 2.29 -13.42
C PHE A 85 -12.98 2.13 -12.50
N GLY A 86 -13.20 2.15 -11.18
CA GLY A 86 -12.17 1.92 -10.17
C GLY A 86 -11.84 0.45 -9.94
N ARG A 87 -12.63 -0.49 -10.48
CA ARG A 87 -12.37 -1.93 -10.34
C ARG A 87 -11.07 -2.28 -11.04
N SER A 88 -10.19 -2.96 -10.30
CA SER A 88 -8.91 -3.40 -10.83
C SER A 88 -9.04 -4.67 -11.68
N MET A 89 -8.05 -4.91 -12.54
CA MET A 89 -7.94 -6.19 -13.24
C MET A 89 -7.78 -7.34 -12.25
N PHE A 90 -7.04 -7.12 -11.16
CA PHE A 90 -6.84 -8.09 -10.09
C PHE A 90 -8.18 -8.51 -9.46
N GLU A 91 -8.97 -7.54 -9.01
CA GLU A 91 -10.30 -7.77 -8.43
C GLU A 91 -11.23 -8.49 -9.42
N ARG A 92 -11.25 -8.06 -10.68
CA ARG A 92 -12.06 -8.72 -11.72
C ARG A 92 -11.69 -10.20 -11.90
N LEU A 93 -10.39 -10.53 -11.90
CA LEU A 93 -9.95 -11.92 -12.00
C LEU A 93 -10.35 -12.75 -10.77
N VAL A 94 -10.30 -12.16 -9.58
CA VAL A 94 -10.78 -12.80 -8.34
C VAL A 94 -12.28 -13.10 -8.44
N ILE A 95 -13.09 -12.14 -8.89
CA ILE A 95 -14.55 -12.33 -9.09
C ILE A 95 -14.84 -13.43 -10.12
N LEU A 96 -14.04 -13.52 -11.19
CA LEU A 96 -14.17 -14.56 -12.20
C LEU A 96 -13.72 -15.96 -11.71
N GLY A 97 -13.27 -16.09 -10.47
CA GLY A 97 -12.89 -17.36 -9.87
C GLY A 97 -11.49 -17.85 -10.24
N TYR A 98 -10.62 -16.96 -10.74
CA TYR A 98 -9.21 -17.32 -10.93
C TYR A 98 -8.57 -17.64 -9.57
N LYS A 99 -7.76 -18.71 -9.54
CA LYS A 99 -7.05 -19.10 -8.32
C LYS A 99 -6.08 -17.99 -7.93
N ARG A 100 -6.14 -17.59 -6.66
CA ARG A 100 -5.18 -16.68 -6.04
C ARG A 100 -4.42 -17.38 -4.93
N HIS A 101 -3.20 -16.92 -4.69
CA HIS A 101 -2.38 -17.37 -3.57
C HIS A 101 -2.37 -16.30 -2.49
N MET A 102 -3.03 -16.58 -1.36
CA MET A 102 -3.00 -15.69 -0.20
C MET A 102 -1.75 -15.97 0.63
N LEU A 103 -0.94 -14.94 0.87
CA LEU A 103 0.13 -14.99 1.86
C LEU A 103 -0.50 -14.77 3.24
N ASN A 104 -0.56 -15.82 4.05
CA ASN A 104 -1.40 -15.86 5.25
C ASN A 104 -0.64 -15.65 6.57
N ILE A 105 0.65 -15.30 6.51
CA ILE A 105 1.48 -14.99 7.69
C ILE A 105 1.88 -13.52 7.63
N GLN A 106 1.51 -12.74 8.64
CA GLN A 106 1.89 -11.33 8.77
C GLN A 106 3.12 -11.20 9.68
N TYR A 107 4.08 -10.39 9.24
CA TYR A 107 5.37 -10.16 9.91
C TYR A 107 5.54 -8.71 10.38
N ARG A 108 4.51 -7.87 10.24
CA ARG A 108 4.64 -6.41 10.35
C ARG A 108 4.18 -5.85 11.68
N MET A 109 3.11 -6.37 12.28
CA MET A 109 2.39 -5.68 13.37
C MET A 109 2.17 -6.60 14.57
N HIS A 110 1.99 -5.99 15.76
CA HIS A 110 1.66 -6.72 16.98
C HIS A 110 0.28 -7.43 16.86
N PRO A 111 0.09 -8.63 17.45
CA PRO A 111 -1.20 -9.34 17.41
C PRO A 111 -2.44 -8.52 17.79
N SER A 112 -2.31 -7.55 18.70
CA SER A 112 -3.44 -6.67 19.06
C SER A 112 -3.89 -5.76 17.92
N ILE A 113 -2.98 -5.41 17.00
CA ILE A 113 -3.27 -4.59 15.82
C ILE A 113 -3.84 -5.48 14.72
N SER A 114 -3.26 -6.67 14.48
CA SER A 114 -3.70 -7.58 13.41
C SER A 114 -5.06 -8.23 13.68
N LEU A 115 -5.48 -8.32 14.95
CA LEU A 115 -6.72 -8.97 15.36
C LEU A 115 -7.95 -8.42 14.61
N PHE A 116 -8.12 -7.09 14.58
CA PHE A 116 -9.29 -6.49 13.93
C PHE A 116 -9.27 -6.67 12.40
N PRO A 117 -8.20 -6.31 11.66
CA PRO A 117 -8.16 -6.52 10.22
C PRO A 117 -8.32 -7.99 9.82
N CYS A 118 -7.69 -8.91 10.55
CA CYS A 118 -7.78 -10.35 10.28
C CYS A 118 -9.22 -10.85 10.32
N LYS A 119 -9.97 -10.46 11.36
CA LYS A 119 -11.36 -10.83 11.53
C LYS A 119 -12.28 -10.15 10.52
N GLU A 120 -12.11 -8.84 10.31
CA GLU A 120 -13.05 -8.05 9.52
C GLU A 120 -12.89 -8.23 8.00
N PHE A 121 -11.65 -8.37 7.52
CA PHE A 121 -11.37 -8.33 6.07
C PHE A 121 -10.89 -9.65 5.49
N TYR A 122 -10.35 -10.56 6.33
CA TYR A 122 -9.63 -11.74 5.87
C TYR A 122 -10.20 -13.07 6.38
N ASP A 123 -11.44 -13.09 6.87
CA ASP A 123 -12.14 -14.30 7.35
C ASP A 123 -11.30 -15.11 8.37
N GLU A 124 -10.54 -14.44 9.24
CA GLU A 124 -9.65 -15.08 10.21
C GLU A 124 -8.53 -15.96 9.60
N LYS A 125 -8.21 -15.76 8.31
CA LYS A 125 -7.17 -16.54 7.60
C LYS A 125 -5.76 -15.99 7.78
N LEU A 126 -5.57 -14.79 8.32
CA LEU A 126 -4.23 -14.26 8.63
C LEU A 126 -3.73 -14.79 9.98
N SER A 127 -2.44 -15.10 10.04
CA SER A 127 -1.75 -15.56 11.25
C SER A 127 -0.51 -14.70 11.53
N ASP A 128 -0.20 -14.53 12.81
CA ASP A 128 0.95 -13.73 13.24
C ASP A 128 2.22 -14.58 13.29
N ALA A 129 3.29 -14.10 12.66
CA ALA A 129 4.61 -14.72 12.71
C ALA A 129 5.17 -14.77 14.15
N PRO A 130 6.07 -15.73 14.48
CA PRO A 130 6.72 -15.76 15.79
C PRO A 130 7.43 -14.44 16.14
N ALA A 131 8.08 -13.80 15.17
CA ALA A 131 8.85 -12.57 15.35
C ALA A 131 8.03 -11.39 15.92
N VAL A 132 6.72 -11.33 15.67
CA VAL A 132 5.85 -10.24 16.16
C VAL A 132 5.19 -10.56 17.52
N LYS A 133 5.38 -11.77 18.03
CA LYS A 133 4.87 -12.24 19.33
C LYS A 133 5.90 -12.16 20.43
N GLU A 134 7.18 -11.97 20.08
CA GLU A 134 8.26 -11.88 21.05
C GLU A 134 8.14 -10.64 21.93
N VAL A 135 8.58 -10.74 23.18
CA VAL A 135 8.60 -9.61 24.13
C VAL A 135 9.45 -8.45 23.59
N SER A 136 10.53 -8.77 22.87
CA SER A 136 11.43 -7.81 22.21
C SER A 136 10.72 -6.92 21.17
N TYR A 137 9.62 -7.42 20.61
CA TYR A 137 8.78 -6.72 19.64
C TYR A 137 7.84 -5.72 20.34
N ASN A 138 7.46 -6.01 21.58
CA ASN A 138 6.63 -5.16 22.44
C ASN A 138 7.44 -4.09 23.18
N LYS A 139 8.01 -3.16 22.41
CA LYS A 139 8.70 -2.01 22.99
C LYS A 139 7.68 -0.96 23.46
N LEU A 140 7.61 -0.76 24.77
CA LEU A 140 6.86 0.36 25.35
C LEU A 140 7.72 1.62 25.28
N PHE A 141 7.34 2.53 24.39
CA PHE A 141 8.05 3.81 24.21
C PHE A 141 7.50 4.94 25.09
N LEU A 142 6.29 4.77 25.61
CA LEU A 142 5.60 5.74 26.46
C LEU A 142 5.02 5.02 27.68
N VAL A 143 5.01 5.70 28.82
CA VAL A 143 4.50 5.16 30.08
C VAL A 143 3.00 5.41 30.21
N GLY A 144 2.24 4.35 30.54
CA GLY A 144 0.82 4.41 30.86
C GLY A 144 -0.04 3.52 29.95
N ASP A 145 -1.13 2.99 30.50
CA ASP A 145 -2.00 2.01 29.84
C ASP A 145 -2.60 2.54 28.53
N MET A 146 -2.75 3.86 28.41
CA MET A 146 -3.24 4.52 27.19
C MET A 146 -2.27 4.46 26.00
N TYR A 147 -1.03 4.02 26.21
CA TYR A 147 0.00 3.92 25.17
C TYR A 147 0.41 2.47 24.87
N SER A 148 -0.50 1.53 25.06
CA SER A 148 -0.31 0.15 24.62
C SER A 148 -0.09 0.06 23.09
N SER A 149 0.36 -1.12 22.61
CA SER A 149 0.62 -1.38 21.19
C SER A 149 -0.54 -1.04 20.24
N TYR A 150 -1.78 -0.99 20.75
CA TYR A 150 -2.94 -0.51 20.01
C TYR A 150 -3.91 0.22 20.94
N SER A 151 -4.09 1.53 20.75
CA SER A 151 -4.94 2.37 21.60
C SER A 151 -5.73 3.39 20.78
N PHE A 152 -6.98 3.64 21.15
CA PHE A 152 -7.79 4.72 20.58
C PHE A 152 -7.89 5.88 21.57
N ILE A 153 -7.36 7.05 21.20
CA ILE A 153 -7.29 8.22 22.07
C ILE A 153 -8.32 9.24 21.61
N ASN A 154 -9.43 9.32 22.35
CA ASN A 154 -10.53 10.23 22.02
C ASN A 154 -10.20 11.69 22.36
N ILE A 155 -10.15 12.57 21.35
CA ILE A 155 -9.91 14.01 21.51
C ILE A 155 -11.24 14.78 21.43
N ALA A 156 -12.06 14.67 22.48
CA ALA A 156 -13.44 15.18 22.49
C ALA A 156 -13.59 16.70 22.25
N LYS A 157 -12.54 17.49 22.50
CA LYS A 157 -12.55 18.96 22.29
C LYS A 157 -12.04 19.38 20.90
N GLY A 158 -11.65 18.42 20.06
CA GLY A 158 -11.22 18.66 18.69
C GLY A 158 -12.34 19.19 17.81
N LYS A 159 -12.01 20.15 16.94
CA LYS A 159 -12.93 20.65 15.92
C LYS A 159 -12.18 20.78 14.61
N GLU A 160 -12.73 20.17 13.57
CA GLU A 160 -12.20 20.27 12.21
C GLU A 160 -12.40 21.69 11.65
N LYS A 161 -11.40 22.15 10.90
CA LYS A 161 -11.40 23.42 10.19
C LYS A 161 -10.86 23.20 8.78
N LEU A 162 -11.34 23.99 7.82
CA LEU A 162 -10.78 23.99 6.46
C LEU A 162 -9.31 24.44 6.47
N GLY A 163 -8.49 23.75 5.69
CA GLY A 163 -7.11 24.10 5.41
C GLY A 163 -6.98 25.36 4.55
N HIS A 164 -5.75 25.83 4.36
CA HIS A 164 -5.47 27.11 3.69
C HIS A 164 -6.01 27.18 2.24
N CYS A 165 -6.06 26.04 1.55
CA CYS A 165 -6.54 25.93 0.17
C CYS A 165 -8.01 25.46 0.06
N GLY A 166 -8.75 25.31 1.18
CA GLY A 166 -10.16 24.93 1.19
C GLY A 166 -10.51 23.50 0.73
N GLN A 167 -9.53 22.68 0.36
CA GLN A 167 -9.73 21.33 -0.19
C GLN A 167 -9.46 20.19 0.82
N SER A 168 -8.94 20.51 2.01
CA SER A 168 -8.57 19.54 3.03
C SER A 168 -8.96 20.06 4.42
N LEU A 169 -9.14 19.15 5.38
CA LEU A 169 -9.53 19.45 6.76
C LEU A 169 -8.32 19.34 7.68
N LYS A 170 -8.34 20.09 8.78
CA LYS A 170 -7.34 19.99 9.86
C LYS A 170 -8.00 20.13 11.22
N ASN A 171 -7.45 19.44 12.22
CA ASN A 171 -7.84 19.58 13.63
C ASN A 171 -6.63 19.99 14.46
N MET A 172 -6.58 21.25 14.89
CA MET A 172 -5.40 21.78 15.62
C MET A 172 -5.27 21.21 17.04
N VAL A 173 -6.35 20.69 17.62
CA VAL A 173 -6.31 20.06 18.96
C VAL A 173 -5.65 18.69 18.86
N GLU A 174 -6.00 17.90 17.84
CA GLU A 174 -5.31 16.64 17.54
C GLU A 174 -3.83 16.87 17.23
N VAL A 175 -3.50 17.89 16.43
CA VAL A 175 -2.11 18.27 16.14
C VAL A 175 -1.32 18.57 17.43
N ALA A 176 -1.91 19.32 18.36
CA ALA A 176 -1.24 19.64 19.63
C ALA A 176 -0.96 18.36 20.46
N VAL A 177 -1.92 17.44 20.53
CA VAL A 177 -1.76 16.16 21.23
C VAL A 177 -0.71 15.27 20.56
N ILE A 178 -0.76 15.13 19.23
CA ILE A 178 0.23 14.38 18.45
C ILE A 178 1.64 14.98 18.64
N SER A 179 1.75 16.30 18.63
CA SER A 179 3.03 16.98 18.86
C SER A 179 3.62 16.64 20.23
N GLU A 180 2.79 16.58 21.28
CA GLU A 180 3.26 16.22 22.62
C GLU A 180 3.64 14.73 22.72
N MET A 181 2.90 13.84 22.07
CA MET A 181 3.27 12.42 21.97
C MET A 181 4.61 12.23 21.26
N ILE A 182 4.83 12.91 20.12
CA ILE A 182 6.10 12.85 19.39
C ILE A 182 7.26 13.39 20.25
N LYS A 183 7.05 14.50 20.98
CA LYS A 183 8.06 15.02 21.92
C LYS A 183 8.38 14.01 23.02
N SER A 184 7.37 13.33 23.55
CA SER A 184 7.54 12.31 24.60
C SER A 184 8.31 11.09 24.08
N LEU A 185 8.00 10.64 22.86
CA LEU A 185 8.75 9.58 22.17
C LEU A 185 10.22 9.95 21.96
N ASN A 186 10.49 11.18 21.51
CA ASN A 186 11.85 11.66 21.27
C ASN A 186 12.66 11.86 22.55
N LYS A 187 12.02 12.25 23.66
CA LYS A 187 12.70 12.42 24.95
C LYS A 187 13.13 11.11 25.56
N GLY A 188 12.63 9.98 25.06
CA GLY A 188 13.09 8.66 25.45
C GLY A 188 13.13 8.50 26.96
N GLN A 189 11.96 8.47 27.63
CA GLN A 189 11.89 7.71 28.89
C GLN A 189 12.00 6.22 28.56
N PHE A 190 13.16 5.83 28.02
CA PHE A 190 13.63 4.45 27.98
C PHE A 190 14.03 4.12 29.41
N LEU A 191 13.06 3.72 30.22
CA LEU A 191 13.36 2.97 31.43
C LEU A 191 13.75 1.57 30.96
N PHE A 192 15.06 1.29 30.98
CA PHE A 192 15.55 -0.09 31.05
C PHE A 192 15.08 -0.72 32.36
#